data_AF-A0A842MSP5-F1
#
_entry.id   AF-A0A842MSP5-F1
#
_cell.length_a   1.000
_cell.length_b   1.000
_cell.length_c   1.000
_cell.angle_alpha   90.00
_cell.angle_beta   90.00
_cell.angle_gamma   90.00
#
_symmetry.space_group_name_H-M   'P 1'
#
loop_
_entity.id
_entity.type
_entity.pdbx_description
1 polymer ?
#
loop_
_entity_poly.entity_id
_entity_poly.type
_entity_poly.pdbx_seq_one_letter_code
_entity_poly.pdbx_strand_id
1 'polypeptide(L)'
;MKLKEEVLDLCRSVAGSRRIAGAFICGDYALGVCGVKTLLEVLVVVHNFQPRFINHVKLLNRRLVLLNLVDKWVFERDVEGGFLGDALAFHMAFPYIPLIGKEYLAEQEIRLKERFIRELLENLVLDFPELSYDLLIKPEYFAVEALLSRARLFPLILHDVFLFLSGDLRDENLKRVMLGYYRALERLEKEKVIMRFNRYYKVAPEFIDKVKSRRTRFINLFKSAQRALFL
;
A
#
# COMPACT_ATOMS: atom_id res chain seq x y z
N MET A 1 -6.78 -17.90 -19.50
CA MET A 1 -7.08 -19.06 -18.61
C MET A 1 -5.82 -19.84 -18.27
N LYS A 2 -5.10 -20.41 -19.26
CA LYS A 2 -3.91 -21.26 -19.05
C LYS A 2 -2.79 -20.66 -18.18
N LEU A 3 -2.38 -19.41 -18.41
CA LEU A 3 -1.29 -18.77 -17.64
C LEU A 3 -1.60 -18.67 -16.14
N LYS A 4 -2.86 -18.39 -15.78
CA LYS A 4 -3.27 -18.23 -14.37
C LYS A 4 -3.15 -19.56 -13.61
N GLU A 5 -3.55 -20.65 -14.24
CA GLU A 5 -3.45 -22.01 -13.68
C GLU A 5 -1.99 -22.42 -13.50
N GLU A 6 -1.15 -22.18 -14.50
CA GLU A 6 0.28 -22.49 -14.42
C GLU A 6 0.99 -21.70 -13.31
N VAL A 7 0.65 -20.41 -13.13
CA VAL A 7 1.20 -19.59 -12.04
C VAL A 7 0.70 -20.08 -10.68
N LEU A 8 -0.57 -20.50 -10.58
CA LEU A 8 -1.11 -21.09 -9.35
C LEU A 8 -0.38 -22.38 -8.96
N ASP A 9 -0.12 -23.25 -9.92
CA ASP A 9 0.61 -24.49 -9.67
C ASP A 9 2.06 -24.22 -9.28
N LEU A 10 2.69 -23.21 -9.88
CA LEU A 10 4.01 -22.74 -9.47
C LEU A 10 4.01 -22.20 -8.03
N CYS A 11 3.01 -21.39 -7.65
CA CYS A 11 2.86 -20.89 -6.28
C CYS A 11 2.76 -22.05 -5.27
N ARG A 12 1.93 -23.06 -5.58
CA ARG A 12 1.77 -24.27 -4.75
C ARG A 12 3.06 -25.07 -4.66
N SER A 13 3.75 -25.26 -5.79
CA SER A 13 5.01 -26.01 -5.83
C SER A 13 6.10 -25.36 -4.97
N VAL A 14 6.26 -24.03 -5.02
CA VAL A 14 7.28 -23.33 -4.23
C VAL A 14 6.88 -23.23 -2.74
N ALA A 15 5.59 -23.06 -2.43
CA ALA A 15 5.13 -23.09 -1.03
C ALA A 15 5.31 -24.46 -0.36
N GLY A 16 5.30 -25.55 -1.16
CA GLY A 16 5.37 -26.93 -0.69
C GLY A 16 4.12 -27.30 0.10
N SER A 17 4.30 -27.95 1.27
CA SER A 17 3.18 -28.30 2.17
C SER A 17 2.64 -27.13 3.00
N ARG A 18 3.21 -25.93 2.87
CA ARG A 18 2.84 -24.77 3.68
C ARG A 18 1.56 -24.14 3.18
N ARG A 19 0.72 -23.66 4.11
CA ARG A 19 -0.53 -22.98 3.78
C ARG A 19 -0.25 -21.58 3.20
N ILE A 20 -0.77 -21.33 2.00
CA ILE A 20 -0.76 -19.99 1.39
C ILE A 20 -1.93 -19.18 1.95
N ALA A 21 -1.64 -18.01 2.51
CA ALA A 21 -2.65 -17.05 2.99
C ALA A 21 -3.23 -16.24 1.83
N GLY A 22 -2.38 -15.82 0.89
CA GLY A 22 -2.78 -15.12 -0.32
C GLY A 22 -1.68 -15.13 -1.37
N ALA A 23 -2.06 -14.98 -2.63
CA ALA A 23 -1.11 -14.81 -3.74
C ALA A 23 -1.71 -13.89 -4.80
N PHE A 24 -0.90 -13.03 -5.40
CA PHE A 24 -1.36 -12.12 -6.45
C PHE A 24 -0.25 -11.77 -7.45
N ILE A 25 -0.68 -11.43 -8.66
CA ILE A 25 0.19 -10.87 -9.71
C ILE A 25 0.20 -9.35 -9.57
N CYS A 26 1.39 -8.75 -9.64
CA CYS A 26 1.62 -7.30 -9.56
C CYS A 26 2.58 -6.83 -10.67
N GLY A 27 3.01 -5.56 -10.59
CA GLY A 27 3.93 -4.94 -11.55
C GLY A 27 3.30 -4.68 -12.92
N ASP A 28 4.16 -4.57 -13.93
CA ASP A 28 3.84 -4.27 -15.34
C ASP A 28 2.60 -5.01 -15.86
N TYR A 29 2.54 -6.33 -15.63
CA TYR A 29 1.45 -7.16 -16.12
C TYR A 29 0.09 -6.74 -15.54
N ALA A 30 0.06 -6.40 -14.24
CA ALA A 30 -1.16 -5.96 -13.59
C ALA A 30 -1.56 -4.52 -13.97
N LEU A 31 -0.58 -3.70 -14.36
CA LEU A 31 -0.74 -2.34 -14.89
C LEU A 31 -1.15 -2.30 -16.38
N GLY A 32 -1.27 -3.46 -17.03
CA GLY A 32 -1.76 -3.58 -18.41
C GLY A 32 -0.66 -3.68 -19.47
N VAL A 33 0.62 -3.61 -19.06
CA VAL A 33 1.75 -3.85 -19.97
C VAL A 33 1.84 -5.36 -20.24
N CYS A 34 1.43 -5.78 -21.43
CA CYS A 34 1.34 -7.18 -21.81
C CYS A 34 2.23 -7.53 -23.00
N GLY A 35 3.38 -8.17 -22.74
CA GLY A 35 4.26 -8.72 -23.77
C GLY A 35 4.80 -10.11 -23.39
N VAL A 36 5.29 -10.88 -24.36
CA VAL A 36 5.93 -12.18 -24.09
C VAL A 36 7.19 -12.02 -23.23
N LYS A 37 7.88 -10.88 -23.37
CA LYS A 37 9.10 -10.52 -22.62
C LYS A 37 8.83 -9.85 -21.28
N THR A 38 7.57 -9.49 -20.96
CA THR A 38 7.25 -8.81 -19.70
C THR A 38 7.49 -9.76 -18.53
N LEU A 39 8.22 -9.29 -17.52
CA LEU A 39 8.43 -10.01 -16.27
C LEU A 39 7.07 -10.20 -15.59
N LEU A 40 6.77 -11.44 -15.18
CA LEU A 40 5.58 -11.71 -14.39
C LEU A 40 5.95 -11.73 -12.91
N GLU A 41 5.56 -10.69 -12.20
CA GLU A 41 5.81 -10.58 -10.76
C GLU A 41 4.64 -11.16 -9.97
N VAL A 42 4.95 -12.04 -9.02
CA VAL A 42 3.98 -12.74 -8.19
C VAL A 42 4.42 -12.67 -6.75
N LEU A 43 3.58 -12.11 -5.89
CA LEU A 43 3.79 -12.11 -4.44
C LEU A 43 2.94 -13.22 -3.81
N VAL A 44 3.57 -14.06 -2.99
CA VAL A 44 2.96 -15.19 -2.32
C VAL A 44 3.17 -15.07 -0.81
N VAL A 45 2.07 -14.93 -0.08
CA VAL A 45 2.07 -14.83 1.39
C VAL A 45 1.81 -16.22 1.98
N VAL A 46 2.76 -16.72 2.76
CA VAL A 46 2.78 -18.10 3.27
C VAL A 46 2.80 -18.11 4.79
N HIS A 47 2.05 -19.02 5.42
CA HIS A 47 2.09 -19.20 6.87
C HIS A 47 3.38 -19.86 7.35
N ASN A 48 3.94 -19.33 8.44
CA ASN A 48 5.08 -19.91 9.17
C ASN A 48 6.26 -20.25 8.25
N PHE A 49 6.57 -19.35 7.31
CA PHE A 49 7.59 -19.52 6.30
C PHE A 49 8.96 -19.10 6.83
N GLN A 50 9.82 -20.09 7.11
CA GLN A 50 11.22 -19.91 7.51
C GLN A 50 12.09 -20.08 6.25
N PRO A 51 12.28 -19.00 5.47
CA PRO A 51 13.33 -18.00 5.65
C PRO A 51 12.80 -16.55 5.78
N ARG A 52 11.51 -16.38 6.09
CA ARG A 52 10.76 -15.11 6.17
C ARG A 52 10.52 -14.40 4.85
N PHE A 53 11.51 -14.37 3.96
CA PHE A 53 11.39 -13.79 2.62
C PHE A 53 12.38 -14.47 1.67
N ILE A 54 11.93 -14.84 0.47
CA ILE A 54 12.81 -15.36 -0.59
C ILE A 54 12.26 -15.02 -1.97
N ASN A 55 13.16 -14.76 -2.90
CA ASN A 55 12.84 -14.51 -4.30
C ASN A 55 13.26 -15.69 -5.16
N HIS A 56 12.37 -16.16 -6.01
CA HIS A 56 12.64 -17.19 -7.01
C HIS A 56 12.41 -16.63 -8.41
N VAL A 57 13.37 -16.83 -9.30
CA VAL A 57 13.19 -16.59 -10.73
C VAL A 57 12.93 -17.93 -11.40
N LYS A 58 11.85 -18.02 -12.16
CA LYS A 58 11.44 -19.23 -12.88
C LYS A 58 11.10 -18.88 -14.32
N LEU A 59 11.33 -19.82 -15.22
CA LEU A 59 10.91 -19.69 -16.62
C LEU A 59 9.62 -20.49 -16.82
N LEU A 60 8.55 -19.83 -17.25
CA LEU A 60 7.26 -20.43 -17.54
C LEU A 60 6.84 -20.03 -18.95
N ASN A 61 6.73 -20.99 -19.87
CA ASN A 61 6.33 -20.74 -21.26
C ASN A 61 7.11 -19.60 -21.95
N ARG A 62 8.44 -19.60 -21.80
CA ARG A 62 9.37 -18.56 -22.30
C ARG A 62 9.20 -17.16 -21.68
N ARG A 63 8.42 -17.05 -20.59
CA ARG A 63 8.29 -15.85 -19.79
C ARG A 63 9.02 -16.02 -18.46
N LEU A 64 9.74 -14.98 -18.04
CA LEU A 64 10.33 -14.92 -16.70
C LEU A 64 9.24 -14.62 -15.67
N VAL A 65 9.22 -15.40 -14.60
CA VAL A 65 8.35 -15.20 -13.44
C VAL A 65 9.23 -14.95 -12.23
N LEU A 66 9.07 -13.78 -11.60
CA LEU A 66 9.66 -13.45 -10.31
C LEU A 66 8.64 -13.75 -9.23
N LEU A 67 8.90 -14.77 -8.41
CA LEU A 67 8.08 -15.13 -7.27
C LEU A 67 8.72 -14.60 -5.99
N ASN A 68 8.03 -13.69 -5.33
CA ASN A 68 8.38 -13.15 -4.02
C ASN A 68 7.58 -13.91 -2.96
N LEU A 69 8.21 -14.84 -2.25
CA LEU A 69 7.57 -15.58 -1.16
C LEU A 69 7.89 -14.88 0.16
N VAL A 70 6.85 -14.58 0.93
CA VAL A 70 6.97 -13.89 2.20
C VAL A 70 6.17 -14.60 3.29
N ASP A 71 6.73 -14.64 4.50
CA ASP A 71 5.99 -15.06 5.67
C ASP A 71 4.85 -14.09 5.99
N LYS A 72 3.68 -14.64 6.33
CA LYS A 72 2.48 -13.86 6.65
C LYS A 72 2.73 -12.79 7.71
N TRP A 73 3.46 -13.11 8.78
CA TRP A 73 3.71 -12.16 9.85
C TRP A 73 4.59 -10.99 9.37
N VAL A 74 5.54 -11.25 8.46
CA VAL A 74 6.37 -10.18 7.86
C VAL A 74 5.52 -9.30 6.96
N PHE A 75 4.69 -9.91 6.10
CA PHE A 75 3.83 -9.18 5.19
C PHE A 75 2.81 -8.29 5.92
N GLU A 76 2.14 -8.83 6.93
CA GLU A 76 1.16 -8.07 7.74
C GLU A 76 1.82 -6.90 8.46
N ARG A 77 3.06 -7.05 8.95
CA ARG A 77 3.79 -5.92 9.55
C ARG A 77 4.24 -4.88 8.53
N ASP A 78 4.55 -5.29 7.31
CA ASP A 78 4.80 -4.35 6.22
C ASP A 78 3.53 -3.57 5.85
N VAL A 79 2.37 -4.22 5.88
CA VAL A 79 1.05 -3.58 5.69
C VAL A 79 0.68 -2.64 6.84
N GLU A 80 0.93 -3.04 8.09
CA GLU A 80 0.50 -2.28 9.27
C GLU A 80 1.44 -1.11 9.61
N GLY A 81 2.75 -1.25 9.35
CA GLY A 81 3.73 -0.24 9.79
C GLY A 81 4.94 -0.06 8.89
N GLY A 82 4.95 -0.64 7.69
CA GLY A 82 6.03 -0.45 6.71
C GLY A 82 7.32 -1.07 7.17
N PHE A 83 7.24 -2.24 7.80
CA PHE A 83 8.37 -2.96 8.39
C PHE A 83 9.55 -3.18 7.42
N LEU A 84 9.29 -3.31 6.12
CA LEU A 84 10.29 -3.41 5.05
C LEU A 84 10.35 -2.15 4.19
N GLY A 85 9.97 -0.99 4.74
CA GLY A 85 9.86 0.26 4.00
C GLY A 85 8.79 0.21 2.91
N ASP A 86 7.71 -0.55 3.14
CA ASP A 86 6.63 -0.81 2.18
C ASP A 86 7.02 -1.65 0.96
N ALA A 87 8.23 -2.22 0.92
CA ALA A 87 8.75 -2.91 -0.27
C ALA A 87 7.84 -4.04 -0.81
N LEU A 88 7.03 -4.68 0.05
CA LEU A 88 6.11 -5.75 -0.35
C LEU A 88 4.65 -5.27 -0.37
N ALA A 89 4.25 -4.54 0.66
CA ALA A 89 2.89 -4.06 0.80
C ALA A 89 2.52 -3.02 -0.27
N PHE A 90 3.47 -2.19 -0.70
CA PHE A 90 3.22 -1.10 -1.64
C PHE A 90 2.67 -1.57 -3.00
N HIS A 91 2.91 -2.82 -3.39
CA HIS A 91 2.27 -3.39 -4.59
C HIS A 91 0.73 -3.38 -4.52
N MET A 92 0.13 -3.36 -3.32
CA MET A 92 -1.32 -3.23 -3.14
C MET A 92 -1.85 -1.80 -3.31
N ALA A 93 -0.97 -0.81 -3.44
CA ALA A 93 -1.33 0.55 -3.85
C ALA A 93 -1.68 0.62 -5.35
N PHE A 94 -1.15 -0.32 -6.13
CA PHE A 94 -1.41 -0.48 -7.56
C PHE A 94 -2.49 -1.52 -7.83
N PRO A 95 -3.04 -1.57 -9.06
CA PRO A 95 -3.86 -2.68 -9.49
C PRO A 95 -3.07 -4.00 -9.40
N TYR A 96 -3.71 -5.04 -8.87
CA TYR A 96 -3.16 -6.39 -8.81
C TYR A 96 -4.21 -7.42 -9.24
N ILE A 97 -3.76 -8.63 -9.54
CA ILE A 97 -4.65 -9.75 -9.92
C ILE A 97 -4.57 -10.83 -8.85
N PRO A 98 -5.62 -11.01 -8.03
CA PRO A 98 -5.60 -12.02 -6.99
C PRO A 98 -5.69 -13.43 -7.57
N LEU A 99 -4.84 -14.31 -7.05
CA LEU A 99 -4.74 -15.73 -7.39
C LEU A 99 -5.33 -16.61 -6.29
N ILE A 100 -4.92 -16.38 -5.04
CA ILE A 100 -5.32 -17.15 -3.85
C ILE A 100 -5.66 -16.17 -2.72
N GLY A 101 -6.63 -16.52 -1.88
CA GLY A 101 -6.93 -15.78 -0.64
C GLY A 101 -7.44 -14.36 -0.87
N LYS A 102 -8.44 -14.20 -1.75
CA LYS A 102 -8.98 -12.88 -2.15
C LYS A 102 -9.42 -12.04 -0.97
N GLU A 103 -10.09 -12.66 0.00
CA GLU A 103 -10.63 -12.01 1.19
C GLU A 103 -9.50 -11.50 2.09
N TYR A 104 -8.47 -12.33 2.27
CA TYR A 104 -7.25 -11.95 2.99
C TYR A 104 -6.55 -10.77 2.30
N LEU A 105 -6.33 -10.86 0.99
CA LEU A 105 -5.66 -9.79 0.22
C LEU A 105 -6.44 -8.48 0.24
N ALA A 106 -7.77 -8.54 0.08
CA ALA A 106 -8.63 -7.36 0.14
C ALA A 106 -8.58 -6.70 1.53
N GLU A 107 -8.53 -7.49 2.61
CA GLU A 107 -8.38 -6.94 3.96
C GLU A 107 -7.03 -6.24 4.15
N GLN A 108 -5.94 -6.84 3.68
CA GLN A 108 -4.60 -6.23 3.77
C GLN A 108 -4.51 -4.96 2.92
N GLU A 109 -5.10 -4.95 1.72
CA GLU A 109 -5.18 -3.77 0.86
C GLU A 109 -5.91 -2.62 1.57
N ILE A 110 -7.04 -2.89 2.23
CA ILE A 110 -7.81 -1.88 2.95
C ILE A 110 -7.00 -1.32 4.12
N ARG A 111 -6.34 -2.18 4.90
CA ARG A 111 -5.48 -1.75 6.03
C ARG A 111 -4.32 -0.87 5.57
N LEU A 112 -3.65 -1.25 4.47
CA LEU A 112 -2.56 -0.46 3.90
C LEU A 112 -3.06 0.93 3.49
N LYS A 113 -4.18 1.00 2.77
CA LYS A 113 -4.76 2.26 2.29
C LYS A 113 -5.26 3.12 3.44
N GLU A 114 -5.81 2.51 4.49
CA GLU A 114 -6.18 3.21 5.72
C GLU A 114 -4.96 3.88 6.35
N ARG A 115 -3.85 3.14 6.48
CA ARG A 115 -2.59 3.66 6.99
C ARG A 115 -2.07 4.82 6.13
N PHE A 116 -2.03 4.66 4.81
CA PHE A 116 -1.61 5.72 3.90
C PHE A 116 -2.48 6.97 4.01
N ILE A 117 -3.80 6.84 4.02
CA ILE A 117 -4.70 7.98 4.19
C ILE A 117 -4.39 8.68 5.52
N ARG A 118 -4.25 7.92 6.61
CA ARG A 118 -3.96 8.47 7.93
C ARG A 118 -2.64 9.25 7.94
N GLU A 119 -1.56 8.67 7.41
CA GLU A 119 -0.25 9.34 7.30
C GLU A 119 -0.34 10.64 6.47
N LEU A 120 -1.04 10.60 5.34
CA LEU A 120 -1.24 11.78 4.49
C LEU A 120 -2.00 12.89 5.24
N LEU A 121 -3.03 12.53 6.00
CA LEU A 121 -3.79 13.48 6.82
C LEU A 121 -2.95 14.04 7.97
N GLU A 122 -2.14 13.21 8.64
CA GLU A 122 -1.22 13.69 9.67
C GLU A 122 -0.25 14.71 9.11
N ASN A 123 0.37 14.42 7.96
CA ASN A 123 1.27 15.36 7.28
C ASN A 123 0.55 16.66 6.89
N LEU A 124 -0.65 16.56 6.31
CA LEU A 124 -1.44 17.73 5.92
C LEU A 124 -1.78 18.64 7.10
N VAL A 125 -2.11 18.05 8.26
CA VAL A 125 -2.38 18.80 9.49
C VAL A 125 -1.10 19.43 10.06
N LEU A 126 0.04 18.75 9.96
CA LEU A 126 1.31 19.28 10.44
C LEU A 126 1.81 20.45 9.57
N ASP A 127 1.64 20.33 8.26
CA ASP A 127 2.07 21.31 7.27
C ASP A 127 1.13 22.53 7.23
N PHE A 128 -0.18 22.30 7.40
CA PHE A 128 -1.21 23.35 7.34
C PHE A 128 -2.21 23.29 8.51
N PRO A 129 -1.76 23.59 9.74
CA PRO A 129 -2.57 23.38 10.95
C PRO A 129 -3.90 24.14 10.94
N GLU A 130 -3.93 25.38 10.47
CA GLU A 130 -5.12 26.23 10.46
C GLU A 130 -6.03 25.90 9.27
N LEU A 131 -5.45 25.68 8.08
CA LEU A 131 -6.23 25.38 6.87
C LEU A 131 -6.84 23.97 6.91
N SER A 132 -6.24 23.04 7.66
CA SER A 132 -6.70 21.63 7.73
C SER A 132 -8.17 21.47 8.14
N TYR A 133 -8.75 22.43 8.85
CA TYR A 133 -10.18 22.45 9.20
C TYR A 133 -11.12 22.63 7.99
N ASP A 134 -10.63 23.25 6.91
CA ASP A 134 -11.45 23.66 5.77
C ASP A 134 -11.13 22.93 4.47
N LEU A 135 -10.08 22.10 4.46
CA LEU A 135 -9.68 21.34 3.28
C LEU A 135 -10.76 20.35 2.85
N LEU A 136 -11.17 20.46 1.58
CA LEU A 136 -12.03 19.52 0.89
C LEU A 136 -11.18 18.60 0.01
N ILE A 137 -11.04 17.34 0.42
CA ILE A 137 -10.14 16.37 -0.21
C ILE A 137 -10.96 15.43 -1.09
N LYS A 138 -10.59 15.33 -2.37
CA LYS A 138 -11.16 14.31 -3.26
C LYS A 138 -10.62 12.93 -2.88
N PRO A 139 -11.43 11.86 -2.94
CA PRO A 139 -10.95 10.52 -2.60
C PRO A 139 -9.78 10.06 -3.47
N GLU A 140 -9.73 10.46 -4.75
CA GLU A 140 -8.65 10.12 -5.68
C GLU A 140 -7.30 10.76 -5.30
N TYR A 141 -7.33 11.86 -4.53
CA TYR A 141 -6.11 12.50 -4.02
C TYR A 141 -5.30 11.51 -3.18
N PHE A 142 -5.94 10.74 -2.31
CA PHE A 142 -5.25 9.78 -1.45
C PHE A 142 -4.54 8.70 -2.26
N ALA A 143 -5.15 8.23 -3.35
CA ALA A 143 -4.54 7.24 -4.23
C ALA A 143 -3.28 7.77 -4.91
N VAL A 144 -3.37 8.97 -5.50
CA VAL A 144 -2.26 9.57 -6.22
C VAL A 144 -1.15 10.01 -5.26
N GLU A 145 -1.47 10.66 -4.15
CA GLU A 145 -0.47 11.18 -3.22
C GLU A 145 0.23 10.06 -2.43
N ALA A 146 -0.47 8.95 -2.13
CA ALA A 146 0.19 7.77 -1.57
C ALA A 146 1.30 7.26 -2.50
N LEU A 147 1.05 7.22 -3.81
CA LEU A 147 2.05 6.80 -4.78
C LEU A 147 3.21 7.82 -4.90
N LEU A 148 2.88 9.10 -5.05
CA LEU A 148 3.89 10.16 -5.23
C LEU A 148 4.77 10.34 -3.99
N SER A 149 4.19 10.29 -2.78
CA SER A 149 4.95 10.42 -1.53
C SER A 149 6.00 9.31 -1.38
N ARG A 150 5.66 8.07 -1.75
CA ARG A 150 6.62 6.95 -1.76
C ARG A 150 7.65 7.09 -2.87
N ALA A 151 7.26 7.50 -4.07
CA ALA A 151 8.17 7.62 -5.20
C ALA A 151 9.29 8.64 -4.97
N ARG A 152 9.04 9.66 -4.14
CA ARG A 152 10.06 10.61 -3.67
C ARG A 152 11.11 9.97 -2.75
N LEU A 153 10.75 8.91 -2.02
CA LEU A 153 11.63 8.20 -1.08
C LEU A 153 12.35 7.02 -1.75
N PHE A 154 11.69 6.35 -2.68
CA PHE A 154 12.21 5.15 -3.36
C PHE A 154 12.14 5.35 -4.88
N PRO A 155 13.22 5.81 -5.53
CA PRO A 155 13.20 6.05 -6.98
C PRO A 155 12.88 4.81 -7.82
N LEU A 156 13.09 3.60 -7.29
CA LEU A 156 12.84 2.34 -8.00
C LEU A 156 11.37 2.13 -8.40
N ILE A 157 10.42 2.72 -7.66
CA ILE A 157 8.98 2.62 -7.98
C ILE A 157 8.50 3.71 -8.96
N LEU A 158 9.37 4.61 -9.41
CA LEU A 158 9.00 5.67 -10.36
C LEU A 158 8.46 5.09 -11.67
N HIS A 159 8.97 3.93 -12.09
CA HIS A 159 8.47 3.25 -13.29
C HIS A 159 7.00 2.84 -13.13
N ASP A 160 6.67 2.16 -12.03
CA ASP A 160 5.31 1.72 -11.73
C ASP A 160 4.35 2.91 -11.59
N VAL A 161 4.80 3.98 -10.94
CA VAL A 161 4.03 5.22 -10.81
C VAL A 161 3.80 5.88 -12.16
N PHE A 162 4.83 5.93 -13.02
CA PHE A 162 4.69 6.44 -14.38
C PHE A 162 3.68 5.62 -15.17
N LEU A 163 3.78 4.29 -15.17
CA LEU A 163 2.83 3.40 -15.84
C LEU A 163 1.41 3.56 -15.30
N PHE A 164 1.26 3.64 -13.98
CA PHE A 164 -0.03 3.85 -13.33
C PHE A 164 -0.69 5.16 -13.77
N LEU A 165 0.09 6.24 -13.87
CA LEU A 165 -0.37 7.59 -14.24
C LEU A 165 -0.35 7.85 -15.76
N SER A 166 0.06 6.88 -16.58
CA SER A 166 0.23 7.06 -18.02
C SER A 166 -1.12 7.19 -18.74
N GLY A 167 -1.35 8.36 -19.33
CA GLY A 167 -2.37 8.65 -20.35
C GLY A 167 -3.68 7.87 -20.19
N ASP A 168 -4.03 7.10 -21.23
CA ASP A 168 -5.29 6.39 -21.36
C ASP A 168 -5.55 5.34 -20.27
N LEU A 169 -4.49 4.87 -19.58
CA LEU A 169 -4.60 3.87 -18.51
C LEU A 169 -4.87 4.48 -17.13
N ARG A 170 -4.61 5.78 -16.95
CA ARG A 170 -4.70 6.45 -15.63
C ARG A 170 -6.09 6.30 -15.01
N ASP A 171 -7.14 6.62 -15.76
CA ASP A 171 -8.50 6.62 -15.23
C ASP A 171 -9.01 5.20 -14.99
N GLU A 172 -8.58 4.22 -15.80
CA GLU A 172 -8.87 2.81 -15.57
C GLU A 172 -8.14 2.28 -14.32
N ASN A 173 -6.85 2.58 -14.18
CA ASN A 173 -6.05 2.18 -13.04
C ASN A 173 -6.59 2.78 -11.74
N LEU A 174 -6.95 4.07 -11.75
CA LEU A 174 -7.62 4.71 -10.61
C LEU A 174 -8.91 3.97 -10.28
N LYS A 175 -9.81 3.76 -11.24
CA LYS A 175 -11.06 3.01 -11.01
C LYS A 175 -10.81 1.64 -10.37
N ARG A 176 -9.77 0.91 -10.81
CA ARG A 176 -9.41 -0.41 -10.29
C ARG A 176 -8.95 -0.38 -8.82
N VAL A 177 -8.25 0.68 -8.39
CA VAL A 177 -7.75 0.78 -7.00
C VAL A 177 -8.71 1.50 -6.04
N MET A 178 -9.64 2.30 -6.57
CA MET A 178 -10.48 3.17 -5.73
C MET A 178 -11.43 2.40 -4.80
N LEU A 179 -11.83 1.16 -5.14
CA LEU A 179 -12.68 0.37 -4.24
C LEU A 179 -12.03 0.15 -2.86
N GLY A 180 -10.73 -0.18 -2.82
CA GLY A 180 -9.99 -0.32 -1.57
C GLY A 180 -9.89 1.01 -0.80
N TYR A 181 -9.70 2.13 -1.51
CA TYR A 181 -9.67 3.45 -0.89
C TYR A 181 -11.03 3.85 -0.30
N TYR A 182 -12.14 3.61 -1.00
CA TYR A 182 -13.48 3.89 -0.46
C TYR A 182 -13.76 3.10 0.81
N ARG A 183 -13.41 1.80 0.83
CA ARG A 183 -13.55 0.98 2.04
C ARG A 183 -12.67 1.45 3.20
N ALA A 184 -11.45 1.92 2.93
CA ALA A 184 -10.59 2.50 3.94
C ALA A 184 -11.15 3.84 4.47
N LEU A 185 -11.67 4.70 3.59
CA LEU A 185 -12.32 5.95 3.98
C LEU A 185 -13.56 5.71 4.85
N GLU A 186 -14.38 4.70 4.53
CA GLU A 186 -15.52 4.30 5.37
C GLU A 186 -15.11 3.86 6.79
N ARG A 187 -13.97 3.16 6.94
CA ARG A 187 -13.43 2.81 8.26
C ARG A 187 -12.95 4.05 9.02
N LEU A 188 -12.21 4.92 8.35
CA LEU A 188 -11.71 6.17 8.94
C LEU A 188 -12.82 7.15 9.33
N GLU A 189 -13.93 7.16 8.59
CA GLU A 189 -15.12 7.93 8.95
C GLU A 189 -15.75 7.40 10.24
N LYS A 190 -15.92 6.08 10.36
CA LYS A 190 -16.42 5.44 11.60
C LYS A 190 -15.52 5.71 12.80
N GLU A 191 -14.21 5.82 12.58
CA GLU A 191 -13.21 6.14 13.59
C GLU A 191 -13.09 7.65 13.89
N LYS A 192 -13.89 8.51 13.24
CA LYS A 192 -13.84 9.97 13.37
C LYS A 192 -12.45 10.55 13.05
N VAL A 193 -11.77 9.97 12.05
CA VAL A 193 -10.51 10.52 11.49
C VAL A 193 -10.83 11.52 10.38
N ILE A 194 -11.87 11.21 9.60
CA ILE A 194 -12.40 12.04 8.52
C ILE A 194 -13.91 12.18 8.65
N MET A 195 -14.46 13.16 7.94
CA MET A 195 -15.89 13.36 7.79
C MET A 195 -16.23 13.47 6.31
N ARG A 196 -17.27 12.78 5.86
CA ARG A 196 -17.76 12.93 4.49
C ARG A 196 -18.53 14.24 4.33
N PHE A 197 -18.19 14.99 3.28
CA PHE A 197 -18.87 16.22 2.89
C PHE A 197 -19.19 16.15 1.40
N ASN A 198 -20.41 15.73 1.06
CA ASN A 198 -20.84 15.44 -0.31
C ASN A 198 -19.92 14.41 -1.00
N ARG A 199 -19.19 14.85 -2.03
CA ARG A 199 -18.22 14.05 -2.80
C ARG A 199 -16.77 14.18 -2.31
N TYR A 200 -16.56 14.91 -1.23
CA TYR A 200 -15.25 15.19 -0.64
C TYR A 200 -15.19 14.65 0.79
N TYR A 201 -13.98 14.64 1.34
CA TYR A 201 -13.71 14.35 2.72
C TYR A 201 -13.04 15.56 3.38
N LYS A 202 -13.41 15.83 4.63
CA LYS A 202 -12.73 16.77 5.53
C LYS A 202 -12.00 15.98 6.61
N VAL A 203 -10.93 16.56 7.14
CA VAL A 203 -10.29 16.01 8.35
C VAL A 203 -11.21 16.28 9.54
N ALA A 204 -11.40 15.29 10.41
CA ALA A 204 -12.21 15.48 11.60
C ALA A 204 -11.50 16.43 12.60
N PRO A 205 -12.19 17.40 13.22
CA PRO A 205 -11.60 18.31 14.19
C PRO A 205 -10.85 17.60 15.31
N GLU A 206 -11.41 16.50 15.83
CA GLU A 206 -10.80 15.70 16.90
C GLU A 206 -9.47 15.08 16.48
N PHE A 207 -9.35 14.69 15.20
CA PHE A 207 -8.10 14.19 14.64
C PHE A 207 -7.07 15.31 14.49
N ILE A 208 -7.49 16.48 14.00
CA ILE A 208 -6.64 17.68 13.89
C ILE A 208 -6.03 18.03 15.25
N ASP A 209 -6.87 18.14 16.28
CA ASP A 209 -6.44 18.48 17.65
C ASP A 209 -5.49 17.42 18.23
N LYS A 210 -5.78 16.14 17.99
CA LYS A 210 -4.90 15.04 18.40
C LYS A 210 -3.52 15.16 17.79
N VAL A 211 -3.42 15.43 16.48
CA VAL A 211 -2.14 15.59 15.77
C VAL A 211 -1.39 16.84 16.27
N LYS A 212 -2.07 17.99 16.41
CA LYS A 212 -1.48 19.22 16.98
C LYS A 212 -0.92 18.99 18.38
N SER A 213 -1.67 18.31 19.26
CA SER A 213 -1.23 18.02 20.64
C SER A 213 0.02 17.14 20.70
N ARG A 214 0.19 16.21 19.75
CA ARG A 214 1.37 15.36 19.63
C ARG A 214 2.59 16.20 19.23
N ARG A 215 2.43 17.09 18.23
CA ARG A 215 3.49 18.02 17.82
C ARG A 215 4.00 18.87 18.98
N THR A 216 3.10 19.47 19.77
CA THR A 216 3.48 20.27 20.94
C THR A 216 4.24 19.45 21.98
N ARG A 217 3.82 18.19 22.23
CA ARG A 217 4.54 17.27 23.13
C ARG A 217 5.96 16.97 22.63
N PHE A 218 6.13 16.69 21.34
CA PHE A 218 7.47 16.47 20.77
C PHE A 218 8.38 17.69 20.91
N ILE A 219 7.88 18.90 20.62
CA ILE A 219 8.64 20.15 20.79
C ILE A 219 9.03 20.35 22.26
N ASN A 220 8.11 20.08 23.20
CA ASN A 220 8.39 20.23 24.63
C ASN A 220 9.42 19.20 25.12
N LEU A 221 9.37 17.95 24.64
CA LEU A 221 10.39 16.94 24.94
C LEU A 221 11.77 17.36 24.43
N PHE A 222 11.85 17.89 23.21
CA PHE A 222 13.11 18.36 22.64
C PHE A 222 13.70 19.53 23.45
N LYS A 223 12.86 20.51 23.83
CA LYS A 223 13.28 21.62 24.72
C LYS A 223 13.74 21.12 26.09
N SER A 224 13.12 20.07 26.63
CA SER A 224 13.48 19.45 27.90
C SER A 224 14.83 18.71 27.80
N ALA A 225 15.03 17.96 26.72
CA ALA A 225 16.28 17.26 26.44
C ALA A 225 17.45 18.22 26.23
N GLN A 226 17.24 19.34 25.52
CA GLN A 226 18.24 20.40 25.40
C GLN A 226 18.64 20.94 26.79
N ARG A 227 17.67 21.24 27.65
CA ARG A 227 17.96 21.74 29.02
C ARG A 227 18.72 20.72 29.89
N ALA A 228 18.51 19.42 29.67
CA ALA A 228 19.19 18.36 30.42
C ALA A 228 20.59 18.03 29.89
N LEU A 229 20.86 18.27 28.60
CA LEU A 229 22.16 18.03 27.95
C LEU A 229 23.15 19.22 28.12
N PHE A 230 22.64 20.40 28.49
CA PHE A 230 23.44 21.60 28.77
C PHE A 230 23.54 21.92 30.29
N LEU A 231 23.39 20.90 31.14
CA LEU A 231 23.68 20.93 32.58
C LEU A 231 24.91 20.07 32.89
#